data_AF-A0A392RYM2-F1
#
_entry.id   AF-A0A392RYM2-F1
#
_cell.length_a   1.000
_cell.length_b   1.000
_cell.length_c   1.000
_cell.angle_alpha   90.00
_cell.angle_beta   90.00
_cell.angle_gamma   90.00
#
_symmetry.space_group_name_H-M   'P 1'
#
loop_
_entity.id
_entity.type
_entity.pdbx_description
1 polymer ?
#
loop_
_entity_poly.entity_id
_entity_poly.type
_entity_poly.pdbx_seq_one_letter_code
_entity_poly.pdbx_strand_id
1 'polypeptide(L)'
;MVMVQVMAQRALADAMEMMANAMAQEAASKTADREAQETRRGGEDELRLERFMNNKPPIINGGFDPDGAQKWIECVERIFRAMRCQDEHK
;
A
#
# COMPACT_ATOMS: atom_id res chain seq x y z
N MET A 1 -39.98 6.53 -41.61
CA MET A 1 -38.76 5.71 -41.52
C MET A 1 -37.59 6.46 -40.85
N VAL A 2 -37.35 7.75 -41.16
CA VAL A 2 -36.24 8.55 -40.59
C VAL A 2 -36.27 8.68 -39.05
N MET A 3 -37.44 8.89 -38.45
CA MET A 3 -37.57 9.04 -36.99
C MET A 3 -37.16 7.78 -36.20
N VAL A 4 -37.42 6.58 -36.77
CA VAL A 4 -37.03 5.29 -36.17
C VAL A 4 -35.51 5.11 -36.18
N GLN A 5 -34.84 5.57 -37.24
CA GLN A 5 -33.38 5.50 -37.36
C GLN A 5 -32.66 6.47 -36.40
N VAL A 6 -33.21 7.67 -36.23
CA VAL A 6 -32.69 8.66 -35.26
C VAL A 6 -32.83 8.16 -33.82
N MET A 7 -33.95 7.52 -33.46
CA MET A 7 -34.13 6.93 -32.13
C MET A 7 -33.19 5.73 -31.88
N ALA A 8 -32.96 4.90 -32.89
CA ALA A 8 -32.01 3.79 -32.79
C ALA A 8 -30.56 4.27 -32.58
N GLN A 9 -30.14 5.34 -33.26
CA GLN A 9 -28.81 5.94 -33.07
C GLN A 9 -28.66 6.58 -31.68
N ARG A 10 -29.73 7.20 -31.16
CA ARG A 10 -29.71 7.78 -29.81
C ARG A 10 -29.60 6.72 -28.73
N ALA A 11 -30.37 5.63 -28.85
CA ALA A 11 -30.28 4.50 -27.92
C ALA A 11 -28.86 3.87 -27.89
N LEU A 12 -28.19 3.82 -29.04
CA LEU A 12 -26.80 3.35 -29.13
C LEU A 12 -25.82 4.30 -28.43
N ALA A 13 -25.99 5.61 -28.61
CA ALA A 13 -25.17 6.62 -27.94
C ALA A 13 -25.35 6.59 -26.41
N ASP A 14 -26.61 6.50 -25.94
CA ASP A 14 -26.93 6.44 -24.51
C ASP A 14 -26.35 5.17 -23.85
N ALA A 15 -26.38 4.03 -24.56
CA ALA A 15 -25.77 2.79 -24.10
C ALA A 15 -24.23 2.89 -24.00
N MET A 16 -23.59 3.55 -24.97
CA MET A 16 -22.16 3.78 -24.96
C MET A 16 -21.73 4.73 -23.83
N GLU A 17 -22.53 5.77 -23.57
CA GLU A 17 -22.32 6.69 -22.45
C GLU A 17 -22.45 5.98 -21.09
N MET A 18 -23.48 5.13 -20.93
CA MET A 18 -23.63 4.32 -19.72
C MET A 18 -22.44 3.38 -19.48
N MET A 19 -21.93 2.73 -20.53
CA MET A 19 -20.74 1.88 -20.43
C MET A 19 -19.49 2.70 -20.09
N ALA A 20 -19.31 3.87 -20.68
CA ALA A 20 -18.18 4.76 -20.37
C ALA A 20 -18.22 5.23 -18.91
N ASN A 21 -19.40 5.62 -18.41
CA ASN A 21 -19.58 6.03 -17.02
C ASN A 21 -19.35 4.85 -16.05
N ALA A 22 -19.81 3.66 -16.39
CA ALA A 22 -19.58 2.45 -15.58
C ALA A 22 -18.08 2.13 -15.48
N MET A 23 -17.34 2.19 -16.60
CA MET A 23 -15.89 1.98 -16.60
C MET A 23 -15.14 3.06 -15.80
N ALA A 24 -15.55 4.33 -15.92
CA ALA A 24 -14.97 5.41 -15.14
C ALA A 24 -15.21 5.23 -13.64
N GLN A 25 -16.43 4.80 -13.25
CA GLN A 25 -16.77 4.51 -11.86
C GLN A 25 -16.01 3.29 -11.32
N GLU A 26 -15.84 2.24 -12.13
CA GLU A 26 -15.06 1.05 -11.75
C GLU A 26 -13.57 1.41 -11.56
N ALA A 27 -13.01 2.21 -12.46
CA ALA A 27 -11.64 2.71 -12.34
C ALA A 27 -11.47 3.56 -11.06
N ALA A 28 -12.40 4.48 -10.80
CA ALA A 28 -12.40 5.31 -9.60
C ALA A 28 -12.54 4.50 -8.30
N SER A 29 -13.37 3.45 -8.31
CA SER A 29 -13.50 2.53 -7.18
C SER A 29 -12.20 1.77 -6.93
N LYS A 30 -11.56 1.25 -7.98
CA LYS A 30 -10.29 0.54 -7.88
C LYS A 30 -9.16 1.43 -7.37
N THR A 31 -9.12 2.70 -7.78
CA THR A 31 -8.13 3.65 -7.27
C THR A 31 -8.38 3.97 -5.80
N ALA A 32 -9.64 4.17 -5.40
CA ALA A 32 -9.99 4.43 -4.00
C ALA A 32 -9.62 3.26 -3.08
N ASP A 33 -9.85 2.01 -3.51
CA ASP A 33 -9.45 0.82 -2.76
C ASP A 33 -7.93 0.71 -2.60
N ARG A 34 -7.18 1.03 -3.66
CA ARG A 34 -5.71 1.06 -3.64
C ARG A 34 -5.18 2.13 -2.70
N GLU A 35 -5.72 3.35 -2.74
CA GLU A 35 -5.34 4.43 -1.83
C GLU A 35 -5.65 4.10 -0.37
N ALA A 36 -6.82 3.51 -0.10
CA ALA A 36 -7.19 3.05 1.23
C ALA A 36 -6.24 1.96 1.74
N GLN A 37 -5.86 1.02 0.87
CA GLN A 37 -4.89 -0.02 1.19
C GLN A 37 -3.49 0.53 1.45
N GLU A 38 -3.03 1.48 0.63
CA GLU A 38 -1.73 2.14 0.81
C GLU A 38 -1.68 2.97 2.10
N THR A 39 -2.77 3.67 2.43
CA THR A 39 -2.90 4.40 3.70
C THR A 39 -2.80 3.45 4.90
N ARG A 40 -3.48 2.30 4.84
CA ARG A 40 -3.40 1.27 5.89
C ARG A 40 -1.99 0.69 6.03
N ARG A 41 -1.36 0.32 4.92
CA ARG A 41 0.03 -0.18 4.90
C ARG A 41 1.02 0.85 5.45
N GLY A 42 0.89 2.11 5.03
CA GLY A 42 1.73 3.21 5.52
C GLY A 42 1.63 3.37 7.04
N GLY A 43 0.41 3.32 7.60
CA GLY A 43 0.22 3.36 9.05
C GLY A 43 0.82 2.15 9.78
N GLU A 44 0.68 0.93 9.24
CA GLU A 44 1.31 -0.27 9.82
C GLU A 44 2.85 -0.19 9.80
N ASP A 45 3.42 0.30 8.70
CA ASP A 45 4.87 0.47 8.54
C ASP A 45 5.41 1.56 9.48
N GLU A 46 4.68 2.66 9.67
CA GLU A 46 5.03 3.72 10.63
C GLU A 46 5.02 3.20 12.08
N LEU A 47 4.01 2.43 12.47
CA LEU A 47 3.94 1.78 13.79
C LEU A 47 5.08 0.76 14.00
N ARG A 48 5.44 0.01 12.95
CA ARG A 48 6.60 -0.91 12.99
C ARG A 48 7.90 -0.15 13.16
N LEU A 49 8.08 0.97 12.45
CA LEU A 49 9.26 1.81 12.59
C LEU A 49 9.35 2.42 14.00
N GLU A 50 8.24 2.95 14.54
CA GLU A 50 8.20 3.50 15.90
C GLU A 50 8.60 2.44 16.93
N ARG A 51 8.05 1.23 16.82
CA ARG A 51 8.41 0.11 17.70
C ARG A 51 9.89 -0.26 17.58
N PHE A 52 10.44 -0.27 16.37
CA PHE A 52 11.86 -0.52 16.17
C PHE A 52 12.72 0.55 16.85
N MET A 53 12.39 1.83 16.67
CA MET A 53 13.12 2.94 17.27
C MET A 53 13.02 2.96 18.81
N ASN A 54 11.88 2.57 19.37
CA ASN A 54 11.69 2.41 20.82
C ASN A 54 12.61 1.34 21.43
N ASN A 55 13.09 0.38 20.63
CA ASN A 55 14.09 -0.61 21.04
C ASN A 55 15.54 -0.09 20.95
N LYS A 56 15.75 1.19 20.62
CA LYS A 56 17.05 1.87 20.61
C LYS A 56 18.10 1.10 19.78
N PRO A 57 17.87 0.95 18.46
CA PRO A 57 18.80 0.23 17.60
C PRO A 57 20.19 0.86 17.64
N PRO A 58 21.26 0.06 17.58
CA PRO A 58 22.62 0.58 17.56
C PRO A 58 22.87 1.41 16.29
N ILE A 59 23.67 2.47 16.42
CA ILE A 59 24.11 3.30 15.29
C ILE A 59 25.39 2.69 14.72
N ILE A 60 25.43 2.45 13.41
CA ILE A 60 26.66 2.03 12.73
C ILE A 60 27.42 3.25 12.24
N ASN A 61 28.71 3.34 12.58
CA ASN A 61 29.61 4.34 12.03
C ASN A 61 30.14 3.81 10.68
N GLY A 62 30.03 4.60 9.62
CA GLY A 62 30.28 4.18 8.23
C GLY A 62 31.74 3.91 7.83
N GLY A 63 32.51 3.21 8.65
CA GLY A 63 33.87 2.75 8.36
C GLY A 63 33.95 1.26 8.01
N PHE A 64 35.11 0.80 7.54
CA PHE A 64 35.34 -0.63 7.28
C PHE A 64 35.73 -1.35 8.58
N ASP A 65 34.71 -1.87 9.28
CA ASP A 65 34.84 -2.69 10.48
C ASP A 65 33.94 -3.95 10.34
N PRO A 66 34.49 -5.08 9.86
CA PRO A 66 33.69 -6.28 9.64
C PRO A 66 33.13 -6.87 10.95
N ASP A 67 33.88 -6.80 12.05
CA ASP A 67 33.45 -7.31 13.35
C ASP A 67 32.37 -6.42 13.98
N GLY A 68 32.52 -5.11 13.85
CA GLY A 68 31.51 -4.14 14.27
C GLY A 68 30.22 -4.26 13.46
N ALA A 69 30.33 -4.45 12.14
CA ALA A 69 29.17 -4.70 11.28
C ALA A 69 28.44 -6.00 11.66
N GLN A 70 29.18 -7.08 11.94
CA GLN A 70 28.59 -8.34 12.37
C GLN A 70 27.81 -8.19 13.68
N LYS A 71 28.41 -7.55 14.70
CA LYS A 71 27.75 -7.29 15.98
C LYS A 71 26.52 -6.40 15.83
N TRP A 72 26.57 -5.43 14.92
CA TRP A 72 25.44 -4.56 14.61
C TRP A 72 24.28 -5.36 14.02
N ILE A 73 24.55 -6.23 13.04
CA ILE A 73 23.54 -7.12 12.43
C ILE A 73 22.88 -8.00 13.51
N GLU A 74 23.67 -8.67 14.34
CA GLU A 74 23.15 -9.55 15.40
C GLU A 74 22.23 -8.80 16.39
N CYS A 75 22.60 -7.57 16.76
CA CYS A 75 21.77 -6.72 17.62
C CYS A 75 20.46 -6.35 16.94
N VAL A 76 20.50 -5.96 15.66
CA VAL A 76 19.32 -5.58 14.88
C VAL A 76 18.37 -6.77 14.70
N GLU A 77 18.88 -7.96 14.39
CA GLU A 77 18.09 -9.19 14.28
C GLU A 77 17.39 -9.54 15.60
N ARG A 78 18.05 -9.30 16.73
CA ARG A 78 17.46 -9.53 18.07
C ARG A 78 16.27 -8.61 18.33
N ILE A 79 16.34 -7.35 17.88
CA ILE A 79 15.22 -6.40 17.97
C ILE A 79 14.05 -6.87 17.10
N PHE A 80 14.30 -7.23 15.83
CA PHE A 80 13.25 -7.72 14.94
C PHE A 80 12.57 -8.99 15.48
N ARG A 81 13.33 -9.89 16.11
CA ARG A 81 12.78 -11.08 16.76
C ARG A 81 11.86 -10.71 17.93
N ALA A 82 12.28 -9.77 18.78
CA ALA A 82 11.45 -9.30 19.90
C ALA A 82 10.15 -8.63 19.42
N MET A 83 10.22 -7.87 18.33
CA MET A 83 9.05 -7.24 17.71
C MET A 83 8.07 -8.26 17.15
N ARG A 84 8.56 -9.29 16.44
CA ARG A 84 7.72 -10.38 15.89
C ARG A 84 6.96 -11.12 16.98
N CYS A 85 7.61 -11.44 18.11
CA CYS A 85 6.93 -12.06 19.24
C CYS A 85 5.78 -11.19 19.76
N GLN A 86 5.94 -9.87 19.85
CA GLN A 86 4.85 -9.00 20.33
C GLN A 86 3.67 -8.90 19.35
N ASP A 87 3.90 -9.04 18.05
CA ASP A 87 2.84 -9.02 17.03
C ASP A 87 2.02 -10.32 17.02
N GLU A 88 2.62 -11.45 17.42
CA GLU A 88 1.96 -12.76 17.52
C GLU A 88 1.05 -12.88 18.77
N HIS A 89 1.21 -12.01 19.76
CA HIS A 89 0.39 -11.99 20.99
C HIS A 89 -0.79 -11.00 20.92
N LYS A 90 -1.11 -10.48 19.73
CA LYS A 90 -2.24 -9.58 19.47
C LYS A 90 -3.29 -10.29 18.61
#